data_AF-A0A925JAI5-F1
#
_entry.id   AF-A0A925JAI5-F1
#
_cell.length_a   1.000
_cell.length_b   1.000
_cell.length_c   1.000
_cell.angle_alpha   90.00
_cell.angle_beta   90.00
_cell.angle_gamma   90.00
#
_symmetry.space_group_name_H-M   'P 1'
#
loop_
_entity.id
_entity.type
_entity.pdbx_description
1 polymer ?
#
loop_
_entity_poly.entity_id
_entity_poly.type
_entity_poly.pdbx_seq_one_letter_code
_entity_poly.pdbx_strand_id
1 'polypeptide(L)' 'MAWYEVKNAAMIDSPALLLYPDRMRRNIRKAIGIVGEVKRLRPHVKTNKIAEVCRMMMEEGIEKFKCATIAEAEML' A
#
# COMPACT_ATOMS: atom_id res chain seq x y z
N MET A 1 -4.01 20.02 15.15
CA MET A 1 -4.96 18.90 15.33
C MET A 1 -4.31 17.61 14.85
N ALA A 2 -4.52 16.50 15.56
CA ALA A 2 -4.10 15.18 15.07
C ALA A 2 -4.85 14.86 13.76
N TRP A 3 -4.15 14.29 12.79
CA TRP A 3 -4.75 13.99 11.47
C TRP A 3 -5.65 12.75 11.50
N TYR A 4 -5.61 11.97 12.57
CA TYR A 4 -6.47 10.81 12.84
C TYR A 4 -6.49 10.47 14.34
N GLU A 5 -7.59 9.88 14.81
CA GLU A 5 -7.77 9.35 16.16
C GLU A 5 -8.36 7.92 16.09
N VAL A 6 -7.69 6.96 16.75
CA VAL A 6 -8.14 5.56 16.80
C VAL A 6 -9.24 5.44 17.84
N LYS A 7 -10.50 5.38 17.40
CA LYS A 7 -11.69 5.38 18.28
C LYS A 7 -11.72 4.25 19.31
N ASN A 8 -11.11 3.11 19.01
CA ASN A 8 -11.13 1.90 19.83
C ASN A 8 -9.73 1.43 20.24
N ALA A 9 -8.80 2.36 20.47
CA ALA A 9 -7.40 2.02 20.77
C ALA A 9 -7.26 1.03 21.95
N ALA A 10 -8.11 1.15 22.98
CA ALA A 10 -8.08 0.26 24.14
C ALA A 10 -8.46 -1.20 23.83
N MET A 11 -9.06 -1.47 22.67
CA MET A 11 -9.41 -2.82 22.20
C MET A 11 -8.35 -3.43 21.27
N ILE A 12 -7.24 -2.73 21.02
CA ILE A 12 -6.17 -3.17 20.12
C ILE A 12 -4.94 -3.49 20.96
N ASP A 13 -4.51 -4.75 20.92
CA ASP A 13 -3.29 -5.17 21.59
C ASP A 13 -2.07 -4.43 21.00
N SER A 14 -1.20 -3.96 21.89
CA SER A 14 0.01 -3.22 21.50
C SER A 14 1.26 -4.09 21.65
N PRO A 15 2.26 -3.97 20.75
CA PRO A 15 2.34 -3.01 19.65
C PRO A 15 1.57 -3.45 18.40
N ALA A 16 0.85 -2.51 17.78
CA ALA A 16 0.14 -2.73 16.51
C ALA A 16 0.58 -1.71 15.45
N LEU A 17 0.77 -2.19 14.22
CA LEU A 17 0.95 -1.36 13.03
C LEU A 17 -0.41 -1.17 12.35
N LEU A 18 -0.93 0.06 12.38
CA LEU A 18 -2.22 0.40 11.78
C LEU A 18 -2.05 0.91 10.35
N LEU A 19 -2.83 0.37 9.43
CA LEU A 19 -2.93 0.82 8.05
C LEU A 19 -4.28 1.50 7.82
N TYR A 20 -4.29 2.56 7.00
CA TYR A 20 -5.48 3.34 6.67
C TYR A 20 -5.80 3.20 5.18
N PRO A 21 -6.70 2.26 4.79
CA PRO A 21 -6.94 1.92 3.38
C PRO A 21 -7.23 3.13 2.48
N ASP A 22 -8.08 4.06 2.92
CA ASP A 22 -8.44 5.24 2.12
C ASP A 22 -7.22 6.14 1.84
N ARG A 23 -6.32 6.27 2.82
CA ARG A 23 -5.08 7.04 2.63
C ARG A 23 -4.09 6.30 1.75
N MET A 24 -4.04 4.98 1.84
CA MET A 24 -3.23 4.17 0.92
C MET A 24 -3.73 4.33 -0.52
N ARG A 25 -5.04 4.21 -0.78
CA ARG A 25 -5.62 4.46 -2.11
C ARG A 25 -5.28 5.87 -2.61
N ARG A 26 -5.42 6.88 -1.74
CA ARG A 26 -5.04 8.27 -2.09
C ARG A 26 -3.55 8.39 -2.44
N ASN A 27 -2.66 7.71 -1.71
CA ASN A 27 -1.23 7.73 -1.99
C ASN A 27 -0.90 7.02 -3.32
N ILE A 28 -1.55 5.89 -3.60
CA ILE A 28 -1.42 5.16 -4.87
C ILE A 28 -1.84 6.04 -6.04
N ARG A 29 -3.04 6.63 -5.98
CA ARG A 29 -3.55 7.56 -7.00
C ARG A 29 -2.63 8.78 -7.19
N LYS A 30 -2.10 9.33 -6.09
CA LYS A 30 -1.14 10.43 -6.16
C LYS A 30 0.14 10.01 -6.89
N ALA A 31 0.68 8.83 -6.60
CA ALA A 31 1.87 8.32 -7.27
C ALA A 31 1.62 8.11 -8.78
N ILE A 32 0.46 7.56 -9.15
CA ILE A 32 0.04 7.44 -10.56
C ILE A 32 -0.03 8.82 -11.21
N GLY A 33 -0.66 9.80 -10.55
CA GLY A 33 -0.78 11.17 -11.06
C GLY A 33 0.57 11.88 -11.25
N ILE A 34 1.55 11.61 -10.38
CA ILE A 34 2.93 12.15 -10.52
C ILE A 34 3.62 11.58 -11.77
N VAL A 35 3.40 10.30 -12.07
CA VAL A 35 4.03 9.63 -13.23
C VAL A 35 3.28 9.91 -14.54
N GLY A 36 2.00 10.26 -14.46
CA GLY A 36 1.12 10.59 -15.59
C GLY A 36 0.59 9.37 -16.35
N GLU A 37 1.32 8.26 -16.36
CA GLU A 37 0.90 7.00 -16.98
C GLU A 37 1.20 5.81 -16.05
N VAL A 38 0.17 5.04 -15.69
CA VAL A 38 0.28 3.92 -14.74
C VAL A 38 1.28 2.84 -15.20
N LYS A 39 1.40 2.60 -16.51
CA LYS A 39 2.31 1.58 -17.10
C LYS A 39 3.79 1.86 -16.88
N ARG A 40 4.14 3.11 -16.53
CA ARG A 40 5.50 3.55 -16.19
C ARG A 40 5.83 3.38 -14.71
N LEU A 41 4.82 3.22 -13.85
CA LEU A 41 5.01 3.03 -12.41
C LEU A 41 5.38 1.57 -12.12
N ARG A 42 6.41 1.38 -11.29
CA ARG A 42 6.86 0.05 -10.81
C ARG A 42 7.10 0.09 -9.30
N PRO A 43 6.06 0.01 -8.47
CA PRO A 43 6.21 0.07 -7.01
C PRO A 43 7.05 -1.10 -6.50
N HIS A 44 7.73 -0.87 -5.38
CA HIS A 44 8.55 -1.90 -4.74
C HIS A 44 7.82 -2.53 -3.54
N VAL A 45 7.61 -3.85 -3.58
CA VAL A 45 6.87 -4.62 -2.56
C VAL A 45 7.52 -4.57 -1.18
N LYS A 46 8.86 -4.44 -1.11
CA LYS A 46 9.67 -4.49 0.12
C LYS A 46 9.17 -3.62 1.27
N THR A 47 8.42 -2.56 0.96
CA THR A 47 7.91 -1.60 1.94
C THR A 47 6.77 -2.17 2.75
N ASN A 48 5.81 -2.83 2.09
CA ASN A 48 4.59 -3.29 2.75
C ASN A 48 4.64 -4.79 3.04
N LYS A 49 5.13 -5.61 2.10
CA LYS A 49 5.07 -7.08 2.16
C LYS A 49 3.70 -7.60 2.62
N ILE A 50 2.62 -7.01 2.09
CA ILE A 50 1.22 -7.36 2.40
C ILE A 50 0.46 -7.52 1.09
N ALA A 51 -0.10 -8.70 0.83
CA ALA A 51 -0.76 -9.04 -0.43
C ALA A 51 -1.97 -8.15 -0.71
N GLU A 52 -2.73 -7.80 0.33
CA GLU A 52 -3.87 -6.90 0.24
C GLU A 52 -3.46 -5.50 -0.24
N VAL A 53 -2.29 -5.01 0.18
CA VAL A 53 -1.76 -3.71 -0.25
C VAL A 53 -1.34 -3.77 -1.73
N CYS A 54 -0.71 -4.86 -2.16
CA CYS A 54 -0.41 -5.09 -3.58
C CYS A 54 -1.69 -5.16 -4.42
N ARG A 55 -2.72 -5.87 -3.95
CA ARG A 55 -4.03 -5.95 -4.61
C ARG A 55 -4.66 -4.57 -4.78
N MET A 56 -4.62 -3.72 -3.75
CA MET A 56 -5.09 -2.33 -3.85
C MET A 56 -4.33 -1.52 -4.92
N MET A 57 -3.05 -1.80 -5.17
CA MET A 57 -2.29 -1.17 -6.26
C MET A 57 -2.75 -1.70 -7.63
N MET A 58 -2.99 -3.00 -7.75
CA MET A 58 -3.47 -3.64 -8.97
C MET A 58 -4.89 -3.17 -9.35
N GLU A 59 -5.76 -2.98 -8.37
CA GLU A 59 -7.10 -2.39 -8.55
C GLU A 59 -7.06 -0.97 -9.17
N GLU A 60 -5.97 -0.24 -8.98
CA GLU A 60 -5.74 1.08 -9.57
C GLU A 60 -4.95 1.00 -10.90
N GLY A 61 -4.80 -0.21 -11.47
CA GLY A 61 -4.22 -0.47 -12.79
C GLY A 61 -2.70 -0.65 -12.81
N ILE A 62 -2.05 -0.82 -11.65
CA ILE A 62 -0.61 -1.08 -11.58
C ILE A 62 -0.34 -2.58 -11.82
N GLU A 63 0.32 -2.90 -12.93
CA GLU A 63 0.60 -4.28 -13.34
C GLU A 63 2.07 -4.68 -13.18
N LYS A 64 2.95 -3.72 -12.87
CA LYS A 64 4.40 -3.95 -12.79
C LYS A 64 4.92 -3.66 -11.41
N PHE A 65 5.67 -4.60 -10.84
CA PHE A 65 6.21 -4.49 -9.49
C PHE A 65 7.68 -4.87 -9.45
N LYS A 66 8.38 -4.36 -8.44
CA LYS A 66 9.73 -4.79 -8.07
C LYS A 66 9.68 -5.49 -6.71
N CYS A 67 10.28 -6.67 -6.61
CA CYS A 67 10.48 -7.41 -5.38
C CYS A 67 11.99 -7.53 -5.07
N ALA A 68 12.33 -7.81 -3.81
CA ALA A 68 13.70 -8.10 -3.37
C ALA A 68 13.95 -9.62 -3.26
N THR A 69 12.90 -10.43 -3.14
CA THR A 69 12.98 -11.89 -2.99
C THR A 69 11.90 -12.59 -3.83
N ILE A 70 12.05 -13.91 -4.04
CA ILE A 70 11.05 -14.74 -4.72
C ILE A 70 9.75 -14.79 -3.90
N ALA A 71 9.84 -14.94 -2.58
CA ALA A 71 8.65 -14.94 -1.71
C ALA A 71 7.84 -13.64 -1.82
N GLU A 72 8.48 -12.49 -2.02
CA GLU A 72 7.78 -11.22 -2.28
C GLU A 72 7.12 -11.19 -3.67
N ALA A 73 7.64 -11.94 -4.66
CA ALA A 73 7.04 -12.07 -5.98
C ALA A 73 5.81 -12.97 -5.96
N GLU A 74 5.81 -14.04 -5.17
CA GLU A 74 4.69 -14.99 -5.01
C GLU A 74 3.44 -14.35 -4.39
N MET A 75 3.57 -13.16 -3.80
CA MET A 75 2.47 -12.37 -3.27
C MET A 75 1.67 -11.60 -4.33
N LEU A 76 2.19 -11.51 -5.57
CA LEU A 76 1.66 -10.66 -6.65
C LEU A 76 0.78 -11.43 -7.62
#